data_AF-A0A2E1XDR0-F1
#
_entry.id   AF-A0A2E1XDR0-F1
#
_cell.length_a   1.000
_cell.length_b   1.000
_cell.length_c   1.000
_cell.angle_alpha   90.00
_cell.angle_beta   90.00
_cell.angle_gamma   90.00
#
_symmetry.space_group_name_H-M   'P 1'
#
loop_
_entity.id
_entity.type
_entity.pdbx_description
1 polymer ?
#
loop_
_entity_poly.entity_id
_entity_poly.type
_entity_poly.pdbx_seq_one_letter_code
_entity_poly.pdbx_strand_id
1 'polypeptide(L)' 'MQTPEDIKRKHAMKGLVNIALMEGAMLILVIGAYLYTDDLNILIGGVIGTAIIFGPLFFRWFRQYGRSLQSKPGEGGHG' A
#
# COMPACT_ATOMS: atom_id res chain seq x y z
N MET A 1 -28.30 6.90 2.65
CA MET A 1 -27.42 7.94 2.08
C MET A 1 -26.01 7.65 2.55
N GLN A 2 -25.04 7.42 1.65
CA GLN A 2 -23.63 7.25 2.06
C GLN A 2 -23.12 8.58 2.59
N THR A 3 -22.45 8.55 3.74
CA THR A 3 -21.88 9.78 4.30
C THR A 3 -20.66 10.21 3.48
N PRO A 4 -20.32 11.51 3.45
CA PRO A 4 -19.10 11.99 2.78
C PRO A 4 -17.81 11.31 3.30
N GLU A 5 -17.82 10.79 4.52
CA GLU A 5 -16.70 10.05 5.12
C GLU A 5 -16.58 8.63 4.54
N ASP A 6 -17.70 7.94 4.27
CA ASP A 6 -17.71 6.63 3.63
C ASP A 6 -17.10 6.68 2.22
N ILE A 7 -17.41 7.74 1.46
CA ILE A 7 -16.88 7.96 0.11
C ILE A 7 -15.36 8.19 0.18
N LYS A 8 -14.88 8.98 1.14
CA LYS A 8 -13.44 9.24 1.37
C LYS A 8 -12.69 7.97 1.79
N ARG A 9 -13.24 7.17 2.71
CA ARG A 9 -12.65 5.89 3.14
C ARG A 9 -12.58 4.89 1.99
N LYS A 10 -13.63 4.78 1.17
CA LYS A 10 -13.64 3.89 0.00
C LYS A 10 -12.59 4.30 -1.04
N HIS A 11 -12.44 5.60 -1.30
CA HIS A 11 -11.37 6.11 -2.16
C HIS A 11 -9.97 5.85 -1.59
N ALA A 12 -9.79 6.06 -0.28
CA ALA A 12 -8.54 5.76 0.42
C ALA A 12 -8.16 4.27 0.26
N MET A 13 -9.10 3.36 0.56
CA MET A 13 -8.89 1.92 0.43
C MET A 13 -8.57 1.52 -1.01
N LYS A 14 -9.30 2.05 -1.99
CA LYS A 14 -9.04 1.75 -3.41
C LYS A 14 -7.62 2.17 -3.82
N GLY A 15 -7.17 3.34 -3.35
CA GLY A 15 -5.79 3.81 -3.59
C GLY A 15 -4.75 2.88 -2.96
N LEU A 16 -4.95 2.46 -1.72
CA LEU A 16 -4.05 1.53 -1.03
C LEU A 16 -3.97 0.18 -1.72
N VAL A 17 -5.12 -0.41 -2.06
CA VAL A 17 -5.19 -1.70 -2.75
C VAL A 17 -4.48 -1.62 -4.10
N ASN A 18 -4.63 -0.52 -4.84
CA ASN A 18 -3.94 -0.35 -6.11
C ASN A 18 -2.41 -0.28 -5.94
N ILE A 19 -1.93 0.44 -4.92
CA ILE A 19 -0.51 0.48 -4.57
C ILE A 19 -0.01 -0.93 -4.24
N ALA A 20 -0.71 -1.67 -3.38
CA ALA A 20 -0.34 -3.02 -2.97
C ALA A 20 -0.36 -4.03 -4.12
N LEU A 21 -1.33 -3.94 -5.03
CA LEU A 21 -1.40 -4.81 -6.21
C LEU A 21 -0.23 -4.55 -7.16
N MET A 22 0.10 -3.28 -7.42
CA MET A 22 1.24 -2.92 -8.25
C MET A 22 2.57 -3.34 -7.61
N GLU A 23 2.73 -3.13 -6.31
CA GLU A 23 3.90 -3.55 -5.55
C GLU A 23 4.06 -5.07 -5.57
N GLY A 24 2.97 -5.80 -5.29
CA GLY A 24 2.96 -7.26 -5.35
C GLY A 24 3.32 -7.80 -6.74
N ALA A 25 2.79 -7.22 -7.81
CA ALA A 25 3.14 -7.61 -9.18
C ALA A 25 4.63 -7.40 -9.48
N MET A 26 5.21 -6.26 -9.06
CA MET A 26 6.65 -6.01 -9.20
C MET A 26 7.49 -7.00 -8.38
N LEU A 27 7.12 -7.28 -7.14
CA LEU A 27 7.85 -8.24 -6.31
C LEU A 27 7.80 -9.66 -6.90
N ILE A 28 6.67 -10.08 -7.48
CA ILE A 28 6.57 -11.36 -8.19
C ILE A 28 7.54 -11.40 -9.37
N LEU A 29 7.66 -10.32 -10.16
CA LEU A 29 8.62 -10.24 -11.25
C LEU A 29 10.08 -10.34 -10.75
N VAL A 30 10.40 -9.64 -9.66
CA VAL A 30 11.74 -9.70 -9.04
C VAL A 30 12.05 -11.11 -8.56
N ILE A 31 11.12 -11.76 -7.86
CA ILE A 31 11.28 -13.14 -7.38
C ILE A 31 11.42 -14.10 -8.57
N GLY A 32 10.63 -13.93 -9.63
CA GLY A 32 10.72 -14.72 -10.85
C GLY A 32 12.08 -14.58 -11.54
N ALA A 33 12.60 -13.35 -11.63
CA ALA A 33 13.93 -13.08 -12.17
C ALA A 33 15.04 -13.70 -11.31
N TYR A 34 14.92 -13.62 -9.98
CA TYR A 34 15.82 -14.32 -9.06
C TYR A 34 15.80 -15.84 -9.27
N LEU A 35 14.62 -16.47 -9.29
CA LEU A 35 14.52 -17.92 -9.47
C LEU A 35 15.01 -18.40 -10.85
N TYR A 36 14.96 -17.53 -11.87
CA TYR A 36 15.47 -17.85 -13.20
C TYR A 36 16.99 -17.75 -13.32
N THR A 37 17.61 -16.82 -12.58
CA THR A 37 19.04 -16.50 -12.68
C THR A 37 19.87 -17.06 -11.53
N ASP A 38 19.22 -17.42 -10.43
CA ASP A 38 19.81 -17.74 -9.12
C ASP A 38 20.71 -16.63 -8.54
N ASP A 39 20.53 -15.38 -9.00
CA ASP A 39 21.34 -14.22 -8.57
C ASP A 39 20.64 -13.44 -7.45
N LEU A 40 21.15 -13.60 -6.23
CA LEU A 40 20.65 -12.91 -5.04
C LEU A 40 20.70 -11.37 -5.18
N ASN A 41 21.60 -10.82 -6.00
CA ASN A 41 21.68 -9.38 -6.24
C ASN A 41 20.44 -8.84 -6.95
N ILE A 42 19.81 -9.65 -7.82
CA ILE A 42 18.56 -9.28 -8.49
C ILE A 42 17.42 -9.22 -7.47
N LEU A 43 17.38 -10.17 -6.52
CA LEU A 43 16.40 -10.14 -5.44
C LEU A 43 16.59 -8.92 -4.55
N ILE A 44 17.80 -8.69 -4.04
CA ILE A 44 18.10 -7.57 -3.13
C ILE A 44 17.88 -6.23 -3.84
N GLY A 45 18.45 -6.07 -5.04
CA GLY A 45 18.30 -4.86 -5.84
C GLY A 45 16.85 -4.59 -6.23
N GLY A 46 16.09 -5.64 -6.58
CA GLY A 46 14.68 -5.53 -6.89
C GLY A 46 13.82 -5.17 -5.69
N VAL A 47 14.09 -5.71 -4.51
CA VAL A 47 13.40 -5.33 -3.26
C VAL A 47 13.74 -3.89 -2.84
N ILE A 48 15.01 -3.49 -2.92
CA ILE A 48 15.41 -2.10 -2.63
C ILE A 48 14.76 -1.15 -3.64
N GLY A 49 14.78 -1.49 -4.93
CA GLY A 49 14.19 -0.68 -5.99
C GLY A 49 12.67 -0.53 -5.83
N THR A 50 11.96 -1.62 -5.51
CA THR A 50 10.52 -1.57 -5.20
C THR A 50 10.25 -0.70 -3.98
N ALA A 51 11.02 -0.83 -2.89
CA ALA A 51 10.86 0.00 -1.69
C ALA A 51 11.10 1.50 -1.97
N ILE A 52 12.08 1.86 -2.82
CA ILE A 52 12.34 3.24 -3.22
C ILE A 52 11.18 3.84 -4.03
N ILE A 53 10.50 3.03 -4.84
CA ILE A 53 9.37 3.48 -5.67
C ILE A 53 8.07 3.54 -4.84
N PHE A 54 7.74 2.45 -4.17
CA PHE A 54 6.47 2.29 -3.45
C PHE A 54 6.47 2.94 -2.07
N GLY A 55 7.63 3.07 -1.41
CA GLY A 55 7.75 3.74 -0.12
C GLY A 55 7.24 5.19 -0.13
N PRO A 56 7.71 6.07 -1.03
CA PRO A 56 7.20 7.43 -1.17
C PRO A 56 5.73 7.48 -1.60
N LEU A 57 5.29 6.55 -2.47
CA LEU A 57 3.89 6.47 -2.89
C LEU A 57 2.96 6.13 -1.72
N PHE A 58 3.32 5.12 -0.94
CA PHE A 58 2.63 4.73 0.28
C PHE A 58 2.68 5.86 1.30
N PHE A 59 3.83 6.50 1.51
CA PHE A 59 3.94 7.61 2.46
C PHE A 59 3.07 8.80 2.07
N ARG A 60 3.00 9.14 0.77
CA ARG A 60 2.11 10.19 0.26
C ARG A 60 0.65 9.83 0.47
N TRP A 61 0.27 8.60 0.16
CA TRP A 61 -1.08 8.08 0.43
C TRP A 61 -1.41 8.11 1.93
N PHE A 62 -0.49 7.65 2.78
CA PHE A 62 -0.65 7.59 4.23
C PHE A 62 -0.79 8.99 4.83
N ARG A 63 -0.01 9.98 4.35
CA ARG A 63 -0.17 11.37 4.78
C ARG A 63 -1.53 11.95 4.38
N GLN A 64 -2.05 11.57 3.22
CA GLN A 64 -3.32 12.08 2.69
C GLN A 64 -4.55 11.42 3.35
N TYR A 65 -4.49 10.11 3.60
CA TYR A 65 -5.65 9.32 4.02
C TYR A 65 -5.51 8.67 5.41
N GLY A 66 -4.29 8.59 5.97
CA GLY A 66 -4.05 8.00 7.28
C GLY A 66 -4.84 8.69 8.40
N ARG A 67 -5.02 10.02 8.32
CA ARG A 67 -5.87 10.76 9.25
C ARG A 67 -7.37 10.46 9.09
N SER A 68 -7.83 10.13 7.88
CA SER A 68 -9.23 9.74 7.63
C SER A 68 -9.54 8.27 8.01
N LEU A 69 -8.49 7.47 8.19
CA LEU A 69 -8.57 6.07 8.61
C LEU A 69 -8.36 5.90 10.11
N GLN A 70 -7.83 6.91 10.82
CA GLN A 70 -7.93 6.97 12.27
C GLN A 70 -9.41 7.10 12.65
N SER A 71 -10.00 5.98 13.06
CA SER A 71 -11.29 5.94 13.74
C SER A 71 -11.25 6.92 14.90
N LYS A 72 -12.30 7.73 15.08
CA LYS A 72 -12.47 8.51 16.30
C LYS A 72 -12.34 7.54 17.50
N PRO A 73 -11.50 7.85 18.50
CA PRO A 73 -11.60 7.17 19.79
C PRO A 73 -12.96 7.57 20.38
N GLY A 74 -13.98 6.71 20.27
CA GLY A 74 -15.29 7.01 20.86
C GLY A 74 -16.51 6.23 20.34
N GLU A 75 -16.51 5.64 19.15
CA GLU A 75 -17.70 4.94 18.61
C GLU A 75 -17.78 3.45 19.05
N GLY A 76 -17.42 3.19 20.31
CA GLY A 76 -17.46 1.86 20.94
C GLY A 76 -18.24 1.81 22.26
N GLY A 77 -19.13 2.78 22.51
CA GLY A 77 -19.90 2.84 23.76
C GLY A 77 -21.28 3.43 23.58
N HIS A 78 -22.29 2.57 23.45
CA HIS A 78 -23.68 2.84 23.81
C HIS A 78 -24.02 1.81 24.91
N GLY A 79 -24.38 2.14 26.15
CA GLY A 79 -25.04 3.37 26.59
C GLY A 79 -26.52 3.30 26.23
#